data_AF-A0A420E494-F1
#
_entry.id   AF-A0A420E494-F1
#
_cell.length_a   1.000
_cell.length_b   1.000
_cell.length_c   1.000
_cell.angle_alpha   90.00
_cell.angle_beta   90.00
_cell.angle_gamma   90.00
#
_symmetry.space_group_name_H-M   'P 1'
#
loop_
_entity.id
_entity.type
_entity.pdbx_description
1 polymer ?
#
loop_
_entity_poly.entity_id
_entity_poly.type
_entity_poly.pdbx_seq_one_letter_code
_entity_poly.pdbx_strand_id
1 'polypeptide(L)'
;MKKITILLFISFIACNNSKPLKIYQGEVYIKLVDVGSLYGAPKNVIEKIKNSSKDSIYDKKHKDTNAKYFENLINYGLIDRPYFKLKFSKDEIVNVFTNEINYKKVNPIIDSLNRDTEKIIIKFKGVKKDKSIYYTEDIISINKVSGKTDWEK
;
A
#
# COMPACT_ATOMS: atom_id res chain seq x y z
N MET A 1 7.52 -64.90 1.74
CA MET A 1 7.19 -63.72 0.93
C MET A 1 6.96 -62.52 1.85
N LYS A 2 7.95 -61.64 2.02
CA LYS A 2 7.83 -60.46 2.91
C LYS A 2 7.30 -59.29 2.08
N LYS A 3 6.13 -58.77 2.47
CA LYS A 3 5.53 -57.56 1.88
C LYS A 3 6.35 -56.35 2.34
N ILE A 4 7.03 -55.70 1.40
CA ILE A 4 7.71 -54.42 1.64
C ILE A 4 6.67 -53.33 1.43
N THR A 5 6.23 -52.72 2.52
CA THR A 5 5.33 -51.57 2.49
C THR A 5 6.18 -50.33 2.18
N ILE A 6 6.15 -49.89 0.91
CA ILE A 6 6.78 -48.64 0.49
C ILE A 6 5.91 -47.47 0.98
N LEU A 7 6.39 -46.75 1.99
CA LEU A 7 5.77 -45.52 2.48
C LEU A 7 6.24 -44.34 1.61
N LEU A 8 5.42 -43.96 0.64
CA LEU A 8 5.65 -42.79 -0.22
C LEU A 8 5.32 -41.51 0.55
N PHE A 9 6.35 -40.88 1.13
CA PHE A 9 6.28 -39.51 1.66
C PHE A 9 6.25 -38.53 0.48
N ILE A 10 5.05 -38.14 0.04
CA ILE A 10 4.86 -37.02 -0.88
C ILE A 10 4.89 -35.74 -0.05
N SER A 11 6.06 -35.12 0.05
CA SER A 11 6.21 -33.78 0.62
C SER A 11 5.67 -32.74 -0.36
N PHE A 12 4.42 -32.32 -0.14
CA PHE A 12 3.87 -31.09 -0.72
C PHE A 12 4.59 -29.89 -0.11
N ILE A 13 5.76 -29.54 -0.65
CA ILE A 13 6.35 -28.22 -0.43
C ILE A 13 5.55 -27.25 -1.30
N ALA A 14 4.40 -26.81 -0.79
CA ALA A 14 3.68 -25.67 -1.33
C ALA A 14 4.56 -24.43 -1.15
N CYS A 15 5.32 -24.12 -2.19
CA CYS A 15 6.12 -22.90 -2.27
C CYS A 15 5.15 -21.71 -2.37
N ASN A 16 4.73 -21.16 -1.24
CA ASN A 16 3.93 -19.94 -1.20
C ASN A 16 4.83 -18.78 -1.66
N ASN A 17 4.71 -18.39 -2.94
CA ASN A 17 5.45 -17.29 -3.58
C ASN A 17 5.07 -15.89 -3.03
N SER A 18 4.57 -15.78 -1.80
CA SER A 18 4.28 -14.50 -1.17
C SER A 18 5.59 -13.80 -0.83
N LYS A 19 5.80 -12.59 -1.37
CA LYS A 19 6.93 -11.73 -1.00
C LYS A 19 7.01 -11.62 0.53
N PRO A 20 8.20 -11.79 1.13
CA PRO A 20 8.33 -11.73 2.58
C PRO A 20 7.99 -10.35 3.10
N LEU A 21 7.32 -10.30 4.24
CA LEU A 21 7.05 -9.07 4.97
C LEU A 21 8.36 -8.46 5.47
N LYS A 22 8.52 -7.16 5.28
CA LYS A 22 9.67 -6.37 5.74
C LYS A 22 9.22 -5.22 6.62
N ILE A 23 10.14 -4.74 7.45
CA ILE A 23 9.94 -3.54 8.26
C ILE A 23 10.39 -2.34 7.45
N TYR A 24 9.54 -1.33 7.39
CA TYR A 24 9.81 -0.04 6.75
C TYR A 24 9.61 1.09 7.76
N GLN A 25 10.28 2.21 7.53
CA GLN A 25 10.15 3.41 8.34
C GLN A 25 10.22 4.64 7.43
N GLY A 26 9.36 5.62 7.68
CA GLY A 26 9.34 6.87 6.93
C GLY A 26 8.71 8.02 7.71
N GLU A 27 8.97 9.24 7.26
CA GLU A 27 8.34 10.45 7.75
C GLU A 27 6.99 10.64 7.04
N VAL A 28 5.95 11.05 7.74
CA VAL A 28 4.67 11.41 7.11
C VAL A 28 4.90 12.56 6.13
N TYR A 29 4.32 12.44 4.95
CA TYR A 29 4.27 13.48 3.93
C TYR A 29 2.81 13.85 3.65
N ILE A 30 2.51 15.14 3.52
CA ILE A 30 1.12 15.61 3.35
C ILE A 30 0.94 16.21 1.97
N LYS A 31 -0.03 15.70 1.21
CA LYS A 31 -0.52 16.32 -0.02
C LYS A 31 -1.97 16.75 0.21
N LEU A 32 -2.26 18.05 0.06
CA LEU A 32 -3.60 18.59 0.38
C LEU A 32 -4.66 18.12 -0.61
N VAL A 33 -4.33 18.06 -1.91
CA VAL A 33 -5.21 17.49 -2.94
C VAL A 33 -4.57 16.23 -3.51
N ASP A 34 -5.03 15.06 -3.04
CA ASP A 34 -4.47 13.78 -3.43
C ASP A 34 -5.55 12.79 -3.87
N VAL A 35 -5.37 12.24 -5.08
CA VAL A 35 -6.24 11.19 -5.63
C VAL A 35 -5.39 9.93 -5.76
N GLY A 36 -4.99 9.35 -4.63
CA GLY A 36 -4.19 8.13 -4.59
C GLY A 36 -5.01 6.85 -4.54
N SER A 37 -6.30 6.91 -4.21
CA SER A 37 -7.21 5.77 -4.27
C SER A 37 -8.67 6.21 -4.40
N LEU A 38 -9.58 5.26 -4.58
CA LEU A 38 -11.02 5.45 -4.57
C LEU A 38 -11.63 5.13 -3.19
N TYR A 39 -10.84 5.23 -2.13
CA TYR A 39 -11.34 5.05 -0.77
C TYR A 39 -12.47 6.05 -0.47
N GLY A 40 -13.56 5.55 0.13
CA GLY A 40 -14.77 6.33 0.40
C GLY A 40 -15.70 6.53 -0.81
N ALA A 41 -15.30 6.15 -2.03
CA ALA A 41 -16.17 6.22 -3.19
C ALA A 41 -17.30 5.17 -3.13
N PRO A 42 -18.47 5.44 -3.75
CA PRO A 42 -19.54 4.45 -3.86
C PRO A 42 -19.10 3.17 -4.58
N LYS A 43 -19.56 2.01 -4.10
CA LYS A 43 -19.16 0.69 -4.63
C LYS A 43 -19.43 0.54 -6.13
N ASN A 44 -20.57 1.01 -6.61
CA ASN A 44 -20.94 0.98 -8.02
C ASN A 44 -19.95 1.76 -8.91
N VAL A 45 -19.39 2.87 -8.40
CA VAL A 45 -18.36 3.66 -9.11
C VAL A 45 -17.06 2.87 -9.19
N ILE A 46 -16.64 2.26 -8.07
CA ILE A 46 -15.43 1.43 -8.00
C ILE A 46 -15.54 0.23 -8.96
N GLU A 47 -16.68 -0.46 -8.98
CA GLU A 47 -16.93 -1.59 -9.87
C GLU A 47 -16.92 -1.19 -11.34
N LYS A 48 -17.55 -0.06 -11.69
CA LYS A 48 -17.51 0.48 -13.05
C LYS A 48 -16.07 0.70 -13.52
N ILE A 49 -15.24 1.33 -12.68
CA ILE A 49 -13.82 1.58 -12.99
C ILE A 49 -13.04 0.27 -13.11
N LYS A 50 -13.23 -0.67 -12.18
CA LYS A 50 -12.62 -2.01 -12.23
C LYS A 50 -12.98 -2.72 -13.55
N ASN A 51 -14.22 -2.63 -14.00
CA ASN A 51 -14.66 -3.29 -15.24
C ASN A 51 -14.11 -2.59 -16.49
N SER A 52 -14.18 -1.25 -16.57
CA SER A 52 -13.61 -0.49 -17.70
C SER A 52 -12.09 -0.70 -17.85
N SER A 53 -11.37 -0.89 -16.74
CA SER A 53 -9.92 -1.17 -16.78
C SER A 53 -9.57 -2.55 -17.34
N LYS A 54 -10.48 -3.52 -17.30
CA LYS A 54 -10.27 -4.86 -17.89
C LYS A 54 -10.38 -4.82 -19.41
N ASP A 55 -11.28 -3.98 -19.91
CA ASP A 55 -11.53 -3.81 -21.35
C ASP A 55 -10.41 -3.00 -22.03
N SER A 56 -9.75 -2.09 -21.30
CA SER A 56 -8.64 -1.26 -21.78
C SER A 56 -7.26 -1.94 -21.77
N ILE A 57 -7.19 -3.26 -21.51
CA ILE A 57 -5.92 -4.03 -21.45
C ILE A 57 -5.24 -4.14 -22.84
N TYR A 58 -5.95 -3.83 -23.92
CA TYR A 58 -5.47 -4.05 -25.29
C TYR A 58 -4.45 -3.03 -25.84
N ASP A 59 -4.27 -1.85 -25.23
CA ASP A 59 -3.37 -0.82 -25.77
C ASP A 59 -2.26 -0.41 -24.79
N LYS A 60 -1.30 -1.31 -24.58
CA LYS A 60 -0.17 -1.15 -23.64
C LYS A 60 0.87 -0.10 -24.07
N LYS A 61 0.87 0.33 -25.34
CA LYS A 61 2.01 1.06 -25.93
C LYS A 61 2.03 2.56 -25.59
N HIS A 62 0.91 3.12 -25.10
CA HIS A 62 0.73 4.56 -24.84
C HIS A 62 0.03 4.90 -23.51
N LYS A 63 0.02 4.01 -22.52
CA LYS A 63 -0.67 4.31 -21.25
C LYS A 63 0.08 5.39 -20.45
N ASP A 64 -0.63 6.47 -20.14
CA ASP A 64 -0.20 7.47 -19.18
C ASP A 64 0.15 6.81 -17.83
N THR A 65 1.16 7.37 -17.17
CA THR A 65 1.64 7.00 -15.83
C THR A 65 0.51 6.87 -14.79
N ASN A 66 -0.49 7.75 -14.86
CA ASN A 66 -1.65 7.71 -13.95
C ASN A 66 -2.56 6.50 -14.21
N ALA A 67 -2.85 6.20 -15.47
CA ALA A 67 -3.67 5.03 -15.82
C ALA A 67 -3.00 3.73 -15.35
N LYS A 68 -1.68 3.61 -15.57
CA LYS A 68 -0.89 2.49 -15.09
C LYS A 68 -0.90 2.36 -13.57
N TYR A 69 -0.84 3.48 -12.85
CA TYR A 69 -0.92 3.48 -11.38
C TYR A 69 -2.25 2.88 -10.89
N PHE A 70 -3.39 3.34 -11.43
CA PHE A 70 -4.70 2.81 -11.03
C PHE A 70 -4.90 1.34 -11.44
N GLU A 71 -4.41 0.93 -12.61
CA GLU A 71 -4.40 -0.50 -13.00
C GLU A 71 -3.62 -1.34 -11.99
N ASN A 72 -2.46 -0.86 -11.54
CA ASN A 72 -1.66 -1.53 -10.52
C ASN A 72 -2.44 -1.63 -9.19
N LEU A 73 -3.14 -0.57 -8.78
CA LEU A 73 -3.99 -0.63 -7.58
C LEU A 73 -5.11 -1.66 -7.70
N ILE A 74 -5.74 -1.76 -8.88
CA ILE A 74 -6.78 -2.77 -9.13
C ILE A 74 -6.18 -4.17 -9.06
N ASN A 75 -5.06 -4.41 -9.74
CA ASN A 75 -4.36 -5.69 -9.76
C ASN A 75 -3.89 -6.13 -8.36
N TYR A 76 -3.54 -5.18 -7.50
CA TYR A 76 -3.14 -5.45 -6.12
C TYR A 76 -4.30 -5.48 -5.12
N GLY A 77 -5.53 -5.20 -5.54
CA GLY A 77 -6.69 -5.12 -4.63
C GLY A 77 -6.62 -3.95 -3.64
N LEU A 78 -5.98 -2.85 -4.06
CA LEU A 78 -5.72 -1.66 -3.25
C LEU A 78 -6.55 -0.43 -3.65
N ILE A 79 -7.26 -0.50 -4.78
CA ILE A 79 -7.98 0.64 -5.37
C ILE A 79 -9.00 1.30 -4.43
N ASP A 80 -9.59 0.54 -3.51
CA ASP A 80 -10.59 0.98 -2.55
C ASP A 80 -10.06 1.00 -1.10
N ARG A 81 -8.75 0.88 -0.92
CA ARG A 81 -8.11 0.87 0.39
C ARG A 81 -7.71 2.28 0.82
N PRO A 82 -7.83 2.60 2.11
CA PRO A 82 -7.25 3.81 2.64
C PRO A 82 -5.72 3.72 2.59
N TYR A 83 -5.08 4.89 2.54
CA TYR A 83 -3.63 4.99 2.50
C TYR A 83 -3.17 6.29 3.15
N PHE A 84 -1.87 6.36 3.42
CA PHE A 84 -1.17 7.58 3.80
C PHE A 84 0.16 7.65 3.05
N LYS A 85 0.74 8.84 2.94
CA LYS A 85 2.03 9.03 2.26
C LYS A 85 3.17 9.06 3.26
N LEU A 86 4.25 8.37 2.91
CA LEU A 86 5.51 8.44 3.64
C LEU A 86 6.64 8.89 2.72
N LYS A 87 7.58 9.63 3.29
CA LYS A 87 8.86 9.97 2.72
C LYS A 87 9.93 9.06 3.33
N PHE A 88 10.55 8.21 2.53
CA PHE A 88 11.66 7.34 2.98
C PHE A 88 13.03 8.00 2.85
N SER A 89 13.17 8.88 1.86
CA SER A 89 14.39 9.66 1.61
C SER A 89 14.01 10.98 0.91
N LYS A 90 14.98 11.86 0.63
CA LYS A 90 14.75 13.21 0.10
C LYS A 90 13.80 13.24 -1.11
N ASP A 91 13.87 12.22 -1.97
CA ASP A 91 13.17 12.18 -3.26
C ASP A 91 12.25 10.94 -3.42
N GLU A 92 12.00 10.20 -2.33
CA GLU A 92 11.16 8.99 -2.37
C GLU A 92 9.90 9.16 -1.50
N ILE A 93 8.82 9.63 -2.13
CA ILE A 93 7.47 9.66 -1.57
C ILE A 93 6.71 8.42 -2.04
N VAL A 94 6.11 7.69 -1.12
CA VAL A 94 5.39 6.44 -1.39
C VAL A 94 3.99 6.48 -0.80
N ASN A 95 3.06 5.75 -1.42
CA ASN A 95 1.74 5.50 -0.86
C ASN A 95 1.77 4.17 -0.09
N VAL A 96 1.40 4.22 1.19
CA VAL A 96 1.27 3.05 2.06
C VAL A 96 -0.20 2.75 2.26
N PHE A 97 -0.70 1.76 1.53
CA PHE A 97 -2.06 1.27 1.63
C PHE A 97 -2.23 0.36 2.84
N THR A 98 -3.39 0.43 3.49
CA THR A 98 -3.64 -0.33 4.70
C THR A 98 -5.11 -0.74 4.85
N ASN A 99 -5.43 -1.43 5.93
CA ASN A 99 -6.80 -1.73 6.31
C ASN A 99 -7.40 -0.59 7.15
N GLU A 100 -8.73 -0.59 7.29
CA GLU A 100 -9.47 0.44 8.02
C GLU A 100 -9.02 0.59 9.48
N ILE A 101 -8.69 -0.52 10.14
CA ILE A 101 -8.28 -0.53 11.55
C ILE A 101 -6.98 0.24 11.73
N ASN A 102 -5.98 -0.03 10.90
CA ASN A 102 -4.69 0.66 10.94
C ASN A 102 -4.80 2.09 10.46
N TYR A 103 -5.62 2.36 9.45
CA TYR A 103 -5.87 3.72 9.00
C TYR A 103 -6.47 4.59 10.11
N LYS A 104 -7.45 4.06 10.86
CA LYS A 104 -8.05 4.75 12.02
C LYS A 104 -7.07 5.02 13.16
N LYS A 105 -5.97 4.26 13.28
CA LYS A 105 -4.89 4.56 14.23
C LYS A 105 -4.02 5.73 13.75
N VAL A 106 -3.77 5.80 12.44
CA VAL A 106 -2.81 6.74 11.84
C VAL A 106 -3.46 8.08 11.51
N ASN A 107 -4.61 8.07 10.84
CA ASN A 107 -5.19 9.26 10.24
C ASN A 107 -5.49 10.40 11.23
N PRO A 108 -6.09 10.16 12.41
CA PRO A 108 -6.34 11.24 13.37
C PRO A 108 -5.06 11.93 13.86
N ILE A 109 -3.95 11.19 13.93
CA ILE A 109 -2.65 11.73 14.34
C ILE A 109 -2.08 12.62 13.22
N ILE A 110 -2.25 12.21 11.96
CA ILE A 110 -1.87 13.03 10.79
C ILE A 110 -2.74 14.29 10.69
N ASP A 111 -4.06 14.17 10.88
CA ASP A 111 -5.01 15.29 10.76
C ASP A 111 -4.76 16.37 11.82
N SER A 112 -4.34 15.97 13.02
CA SER A 112 -4.03 16.87 14.13
C SER A 112 -2.60 17.40 14.15
N LEU A 113 -1.80 17.10 13.11
CA LEU A 113 -0.39 17.47 13.05
C LEU A 113 -0.19 18.97 12.84
N ASN A 114 0.58 19.63 13.72
CA ASN A 114 1.10 20.96 13.44
C ASN A 114 2.30 20.85 12.48
N ARG A 115 2.02 21.00 11.18
CA ARG A 115 2.99 20.78 10.10
C ARG A 115 4.24 21.65 10.16
N ASP A 116 4.20 22.79 10.84
CA ASP A 116 5.34 23.71 10.93
C ASP A 116 6.32 23.39 12.06
N THR A 117 5.87 22.65 13.07
CA THR A 117 6.68 22.36 14.28
C THR A 117 6.76 20.89 14.65
N GLU A 118 5.90 20.05 14.07
CA GLU A 118 5.83 18.62 14.34
C GLU A 118 6.05 17.77 13.08
N LYS A 119 6.67 16.61 13.28
CA LYS A 119 6.82 15.51 12.32
C LYS A 119 6.27 14.22 12.91
N ILE A 120 5.80 13.33 12.05
CA ILE A 120 5.40 11.96 12.43
C ILE A 120 6.32 10.97 11.72
N ILE A 121 6.90 10.05 12.48
CA ILE A 121 7.66 8.91 11.97
C ILE A 121 6.81 7.66 12.16
N ILE A 122 6.51 6.97 11.06
CA ILE A 122 5.76 5.71 11.07
C ILE A 122 6.69 4.56 10.75
N LYS A 123 6.66 3.53 11.59
CA LYS A 123 7.30 2.24 11.36
C LYS A 123 6.24 1.19 11.15
N PHE A 124 6.36 0.38 10.10
CA PHE A 124 5.32 -0.59 9.75
C PHE A 124 5.91 -1.89 9.20
N LYS A 125 5.13 -2.97 9.32
CA LYS A 125 5.41 -4.26 8.69
C LYS A 125 4.57 -4.38 7.43
N GLY A 126 5.21 -4.68 6.29
CA GLY A 126 4.50 -4.69 5.02
C GLY A 126 5.29 -5.24 3.85
N VAL A 127 4.77 -5.04 2.66
CA VAL A 127 5.38 -5.46 1.39
C VAL A 127 5.40 -4.32 0.38
N LYS A 128 6.52 -4.19 -0.34
CA LYS A 128 6.60 -3.35 -1.55
C LYS A 128 5.87 -4.06 -2.69
N LYS A 129 4.78 -3.45 -3.20
CA LYS A 129 4.02 -3.95 -4.36
C LYS A 129 4.64 -3.43 -5.66
N ASP A 130 4.95 -2.14 -5.70
CA ASP A 130 5.57 -1.43 -6.84
C ASP A 130 6.50 -0.30 -6.33
N LYS A 131 7.15 0.47 -7.22
CA LYS A 131 8.10 1.54 -6.91
C LYS A 131 7.57 2.51 -5.84
N SER A 132 6.32 2.98 -5.98
CA SER A 132 5.66 3.94 -5.09
C SER A 132 4.44 3.38 -4.34
N ILE A 133 4.22 2.06 -4.39
CA ILE A 133 3.05 1.39 -3.80
C ILE A 133 3.51 0.36 -2.78
N TYR A 134 3.12 0.56 -1.54
CA TYR A 134 3.35 -0.34 -0.42
C TYR A 134 2.02 -0.76 0.18
N TYR A 135 1.99 -1.97 0.73
CA TYR A 135 0.90 -2.43 1.56
C TYR A 135 1.43 -2.77 2.95
N THR A 136 0.76 -2.29 3.99
CA THR A 136 1.08 -2.63 5.38
C THR A 136 0.02 -3.52 6.00
N GLU A 137 0.50 -4.59 6.63
CA GLU A 137 -0.32 -5.48 7.45
C GLU A 137 -0.51 -4.90 8.85
N ASP A 138 0.55 -4.30 9.41
CA ASP A 138 0.53 -3.74 10.76
C ASP A 138 1.42 -2.51 10.92
N ILE A 139 0.94 -1.59 11.75
CA ILE A 139 1.68 -0.39 12.17
C ILE A 139 2.40 -0.70 13.47
N ILE A 140 3.73 -0.72 13.43
CA ILE A 140 4.57 -1.06 14.58
C ILE A 140 4.65 0.12 15.55
N SER A 141 4.83 1.34 15.04
CA SER A 141 4.89 2.54 15.87
C SER A 141 4.55 3.80 15.09
N ILE A 142 4.05 4.79 15.83
CA ILE A 142 3.76 6.14 15.34
C ILE A 142 4.37 7.11 16.34
N ASN A 143 5.43 7.81 15.95
CA ASN A 143 6.18 8.70 16.84
C ASN A 143 6.06 10.14 16.37
N LYS A 144 5.55 11.02 17.22
CA LYS A 144 5.57 12.47 16.99
C LYS A 144 6.89 13.03 17.50
N VAL A 145 7.59 13.80 16.67
CA VAL A 145 8.88 14.42 16.99
C VAL A 145 8.89 15.89 16.55
N SER A 146 9.80 16.68 17.11
CA SER A 146 9.98 18.08 16.69
C SER A 146 10.57 18.18 15.28
N GLY A 147 10.04 19.11 14.49
CA GLY A 147 10.55 19.42 13.15
C GLY A 147 9.44 19.80 12.18
N LYS A 148 9.79 20.34 11.01
CA LYS A 148 8.82 20.72 9.98
C LYS A 148 8.46 19.53 9.08
N THR A 149 7.18 19.22 8.95
CA THR A 149 6.68 18.20 8.02
C THR A 149 6.74 18.70 6.57
N ASP A 150 7.22 17.84 5.67
CA ASP A 150 7.18 18.13 4.23
C ASP A 150 5.75 17.97 3.70
N TRP A 151 5.30 18.94 2.90
CA TRP A 151 3.97 18.93 2.32
C TRP A 151 3.89 19.64 0.97
N GLU A 152 2.88 19.29 0.17
CA GLU A 152 2.52 20.01 -1.06
C GLU A 152 1.02 20.36 -1.10
N LYS A 153 0.70 21.39 -1.87
CA LYS A 153 -0.66 21.88 -2.07
C LYS A 153 -1.38 21.06 -3.13
#